data_AF-A0A1G0YSC6-F1
#
_entry.id   AF-A0A1G0YSC6-F1
#
_cell.length_a   1.000
_cell.length_b   1.000
_cell.length_c   1.000
_cell.angle_alpha   90.00
_cell.angle_beta   90.00
_cell.angle_gamma   90.00
#
_symmetry.space_group_name_H-M   'P 1'
#
loop_
_entity.id
_entity.type
_entity.pdbx_description
1 polymer ?
#
loop_
_entity_poly.entity_id
_entity_poly.type
_entity_poly.pdbx_seq_one_letter_code
_entity_poly.pdbx_strand_id
1 'polypeptide(L)'
;MENWYYSVDGPEIGPVTKDEIIRLINSGEITDETLLRTEEFTKWKKLTEIKDAFFVPVTLEKNLSSALALTSMILGILSFICFGPFSAIPALILGIIALVKIKKGIAGGKGFAITGIITSVTNISLLIVFAISLFPEIGGARKYPRRISCASNLKSISIALRQYALDYDGYFPPYDDAAGLEILRKNSYLDDYKIYTCPSTDTKIPLSGQPLREENVSYHYKGGYTEKDSSDLAILWDKDGNHTKYGNILFLDGHVMGYSGADWKKNIRSK
;
A
#
# COMPACT_ATOMS: atom_id res chain seq x y z
N MET A 1 -55.64 -18.99 27.75
CA MET A 1 -54.58 -18.29 28.50
C MET A 1 -54.69 -18.78 29.92
N GLU A 2 -53.62 -19.33 30.46
CA GLU A 2 -53.64 -19.89 31.81
C GLU A 2 -53.60 -18.75 32.83
N ASN A 3 -54.56 -18.70 33.73
CA ASN A 3 -54.68 -17.66 34.74
C ASN A 3 -53.96 -18.08 36.02
N TRP A 4 -53.02 -17.26 36.46
CA TRP A 4 -52.23 -17.49 37.65
C TRP A 4 -52.63 -16.52 38.77
N TYR A 5 -52.50 -16.99 40.00
CA TYR A 5 -52.76 -16.22 41.22
C TYR A 5 -51.59 -16.43 42.18
N TYR A 6 -51.20 -15.39 42.92
CA TYR A 6 -50.12 -15.46 43.89
C TYR A 6 -50.50 -14.75 45.20
N SER A 7 -49.84 -15.12 46.30
CA SER A 7 -50.04 -14.48 47.61
C SER A 7 -48.70 -14.29 48.32
N VAL A 8 -48.31 -13.03 48.52
CA VAL A 8 -47.04 -12.64 49.16
C VAL A 8 -47.20 -12.52 50.69
N ASP A 9 -48.36 -12.06 51.18
CA ASP A 9 -48.62 -11.82 52.61
C ASP A 9 -50.08 -12.14 53.02
N GLY A 10 -50.74 -13.08 52.34
CA GLY A 10 -52.11 -13.52 52.66
C GLY A 10 -53.24 -13.11 51.72
N PRO A 11 -53.27 -11.90 51.11
CA PRO A 11 -54.29 -11.61 50.10
C PRO A 11 -53.99 -12.35 48.78
N GLU A 12 -55.04 -12.78 48.08
CA GLU A 12 -54.96 -13.39 46.75
C GLU A 12 -54.87 -12.29 45.69
N ILE A 13 -53.80 -12.31 44.88
CA ILE A 13 -53.57 -11.35 43.80
C ILE A 13 -53.64 -12.08 42.46
N GLY A 14 -54.53 -11.63 41.58
CA GLY A 14 -54.74 -12.19 40.24
C GLY A 14 -56.11 -11.82 39.66
N PRO A 15 -56.46 -12.33 38.47
CA PRO A 15 -55.66 -13.21 37.61
C PRO A 15 -54.51 -12.47 36.91
N VAL A 16 -53.33 -13.10 36.84
CA VAL A 16 -52.15 -12.64 36.08
C VAL A 16 -51.69 -13.70 35.09
N THR A 17 -50.97 -13.29 34.04
CA THR A 17 -50.43 -14.23 33.05
C THR A 17 -49.14 -14.88 33.55
N LYS A 18 -48.80 -16.04 32.98
CA LYS A 18 -47.55 -16.74 33.29
C LYS A 18 -46.30 -15.87 33.09
N ASP A 19 -46.28 -15.05 32.05
CA ASP A 19 -45.16 -14.13 31.77
C ASP A 19 -45.01 -13.04 32.84
N GLU A 20 -46.13 -12.57 33.40
CA GLU A 20 -46.12 -11.59 34.48
C GLU A 20 -45.57 -12.19 35.78
N ILE A 21 -45.94 -13.44 36.09
CA ILE A 21 -45.33 -14.19 37.21
C ILE A 21 -43.81 -14.30 37.03
N ILE A 22 -43.33 -14.60 35.83
CA ILE A 22 -41.88 -14.67 35.54
C ILE A 22 -41.20 -13.30 35.77
N ARG A 23 -41.85 -12.19 35.38
CA ARG A 23 -41.33 -10.84 35.65
C ARG A 23 -41.26 -10.55 37.15
N LEU A 24 -42.30 -10.90 37.90
CA LEU A 24 -42.35 -10.68 39.35
C LEU A 24 -41.29 -11.50 40.09
N ILE A 25 -41.05 -12.74 39.66
CA ILE A 25 -39.93 -13.57 40.16
C ILE A 25 -38.58 -12.87 39.89
N ASN A 26 -38.35 -12.39 38.67
CA ASN A 26 -37.10 -11.70 38.31
C ASN A 26 -36.92 -10.36 39.04
N SER A 27 -38.00 -9.68 39.41
CA SER A 27 -37.96 -8.44 40.19
C SER A 27 -37.72 -8.66 41.70
N GLY A 28 -37.81 -9.91 42.18
CA GLY A 28 -37.65 -10.28 43.59
C GLY A 28 -38.89 -10.09 44.45
N GLU A 29 -40.04 -9.72 43.85
CA GLU A 29 -41.31 -9.51 44.56
C GLU A 29 -42.01 -10.83 44.91
N ILE A 30 -41.85 -11.85 44.06
CA ILE A 30 -42.23 -13.23 44.37
C ILE A 30 -40.97 -13.98 44.78
N THR A 31 -41.03 -14.61 45.95
CA THR A 31 -39.93 -15.38 46.53
C THR A 31 -40.21 -16.89 46.46
N ASP A 32 -39.20 -17.69 46.79
CA ASP A 32 -39.26 -19.15 46.83
C ASP A 32 -40.37 -19.72 47.74
N GLU A 33 -40.80 -18.95 48.72
CA GLU A 33 -41.84 -19.29 49.69
C GLU A 33 -43.24 -18.80 49.27
N THR A 34 -43.34 -17.96 48.23
CA THR A 34 -44.60 -17.38 47.78
C THR A 34 -45.52 -18.46 47.24
N LEU A 35 -46.78 -18.43 47.70
CA LEU A 35 -47.81 -19.38 47.29
C LEU A 35 -48.39 -18.97 45.95
N LEU A 36 -48.45 -19.92 45.02
CA LEU A 36 -48.97 -19.80 43.68
C LEU A 36 -50.14 -20.78 43.49
N ARG A 37 -51.13 -20.38 42.69
CA ARG A 37 -52.28 -21.19 42.27
C ARG A 37 -52.58 -20.95 40.80
N THR A 38 -52.88 -22.02 40.08
CA THR A 38 -53.42 -21.97 38.71
C THR A 38 -54.73 -22.76 38.66
N GLU A 39 -55.48 -22.64 37.58
CA GLU A 39 -56.76 -23.35 37.39
C GLU A 39 -56.58 -24.89 37.34
N GLU A 40 -55.37 -25.38 37.09
CA GLU A 40 -55.05 -26.82 37.02
C GLU A 40 -54.85 -27.49 38.39
N PHE A 41 -54.54 -26.72 39.44
CA PHE A 41 -54.38 -27.25 40.79
C PHE A 41 -55.13 -26.42 41.83
N THR A 42 -56.10 -27.04 42.50
CA THR A 42 -57.00 -26.39 43.48
C THR A 42 -56.34 -26.03 44.82
N LYS A 43 -55.12 -26.50 45.07
CA LYS A 43 -54.37 -26.22 46.30
C LYS A 43 -53.19 -25.30 46.02
N TRP A 44 -52.99 -24.30 46.87
CA TRP A 44 -51.81 -23.44 46.86
C TRP A 44 -50.52 -24.25 46.96
N LYS A 45 -49.58 -23.99 46.07
CA LYS A 45 -48.25 -24.60 46.05
C LYS A 45 -47.19 -23.51 46.16
N LYS A 46 -46.11 -23.78 46.87
CA LYS A 46 -44.97 -22.85 46.95
C LYS A 46 -44.25 -22.79 45.62
N LEU A 47 -43.65 -21.64 45.28
CA LEU A 47 -42.82 -21.51 44.08
C LEU A 47 -41.74 -22.60 44.03
N THR A 48 -41.11 -22.93 45.17
CA THR A 48 -40.16 -24.05 45.32
C THR A 48 -40.65 -25.40 44.80
N GLU A 49 -41.93 -25.72 44.95
CA GLU A 49 -42.52 -27.00 44.52
C GLU A 49 -42.85 -27.04 43.03
N ILE A 50 -42.93 -25.87 42.39
CA ILE A 50 -43.32 -25.72 40.98
C ILE A 50 -42.26 -24.96 40.16
N LYS A 51 -41.03 -24.83 40.67
CA LYS A 51 -39.93 -24.13 39.99
C LYS A 51 -39.72 -24.63 38.56
N ASP A 52 -39.86 -25.93 38.34
CA ASP A 52 -39.68 -26.57 37.04
C ASP A 52 -40.69 -26.09 35.98
N ALA A 53 -41.86 -25.58 36.39
CA ALA A 53 -42.88 -25.05 35.48
C ALA A 53 -42.56 -23.62 35.00
N PHE A 54 -41.70 -22.89 35.72
CA PHE A 54 -41.33 -21.49 35.47
C PHE A 54 -39.88 -21.30 35.04
N PHE A 55 -39.00 -22.25 35.36
CA PHE A 55 -37.64 -22.26 34.85
C PHE A 55 -37.68 -22.63 33.37
N VAL A 56 -37.69 -21.61 32.51
CA VAL A 56 -37.25 -21.79 31.13
C VAL A 56 -35.79 -22.27 31.24
N PRO A 57 -35.42 -23.44 30.69
CA PRO A 57 -34.03 -23.85 30.71
C PRO A 57 -33.23 -22.72 30.07
N VAL A 58 -32.22 -22.21 30.79
CA VAL A 58 -31.26 -21.27 30.22
C VAL A 58 -30.64 -22.01 29.04
N THR A 59 -31.12 -21.71 27.85
CA THR A 59 -30.43 -22.05 26.64
C THR A 59 -29.18 -21.19 26.69
N LEU A 60 -28.10 -21.75 27.22
CA LEU A 60 -26.76 -21.27 26.93
C LEU A 60 -26.64 -21.42 25.41
N GLU A 61 -27.07 -20.38 24.70
CA GLU A 61 -26.79 -20.18 23.30
C GLU A 61 -25.27 -20.10 23.26
N LYS A 62 -24.65 -21.27 23.10
CA LYS A 62 -23.21 -21.41 23.06
C LYS A 62 -22.82 -20.74 21.76
N ASN A 63 -22.59 -19.44 21.84
CA ASN A 63 -21.90 -18.60 20.89
C ASN A 63 -20.44 -19.09 20.83
N LEU A 64 -20.25 -20.38 20.54
CA LEU A 64 -18.96 -20.97 20.30
C LEU A 64 -18.53 -20.37 18.97
N SER A 65 -17.72 -19.30 19.06
CA SER A 65 -17.00 -18.79 17.93
C SER A 65 -16.37 -19.99 17.23
N SER A 66 -16.63 -20.17 15.94
CA SER A 66 -16.02 -21.29 15.24
C SER A 66 -14.51 -21.27 15.51
N ALA A 67 -13.93 -22.42 15.85
CA ALA A 67 -12.49 -22.52 16.09
C ALA A 67 -11.70 -21.89 14.94
N LEU A 68 -12.25 -21.96 13.72
CA LEU A 68 -11.80 -21.29 12.49
C LEU A 68 -11.73 -19.76 12.57
N ALA A 69 -12.73 -19.09 13.17
CA ALA A 69 -12.73 -17.63 13.31
C ALA A 69 -11.68 -17.17 14.31
N LEU A 70 -11.56 -17.85 15.45
CA LEU A 70 -10.56 -17.53 16.47
C LEU A 70 -9.13 -17.79 15.96
N THR A 71 -8.90 -18.92 15.28
CA THR A 71 -7.58 -19.23 14.72
C THR A 71 -7.18 -18.27 13.61
N SER A 72 -8.13 -17.81 12.78
CA SER A 72 -7.87 -16.77 11.79
C SER A 72 -7.41 -15.45 12.42
N MET A 73 -8.00 -15.07 13.56
CA MET A 73 -7.61 -13.86 14.27
C MET A 73 -6.21 -13.99 14.86
N ILE A 74 -5.93 -15.09 15.55
CA ILE A 74 -4.61 -15.33 16.19
C ILE A 74 -3.51 -15.35 15.13
N LEU A 75 -3.72 -16.07 14.01
CA LEU A 75 -2.74 -16.11 12.92
C LEU A 75 -2.56 -14.75 12.25
N GLY A 76 -3.64 -13.97 12.09
CA GLY A 76 -3.58 -12.60 11.56
C GLY A 76 -2.73 -11.67 12.43
N ILE A 77 -2.90 -11.72 13.75
CA ILE A 77 -2.10 -10.93 14.71
C ILE A 77 -0.64 -11.42 14.73
N LEU A 78 -0.41 -12.74 14.80
CA LEU A 78 0.94 -13.31 14.80
C LEU A 78 1.73 -13.00 13.53
N SER A 79 1.05 -12.68 12.42
CA SER A 79 1.69 -12.30 11.16
C SER A 79 2.49 -10.99 11.23
N PHE A 80 2.18 -10.12 12.19
CA PHE A 80 2.96 -8.90 12.45
C PHE A 80 4.23 -9.15 13.26
N ILE A 81 4.30 -10.26 14.00
CA ILE A 81 5.38 -10.50 14.98
C ILE A 81 6.38 -11.55 14.49
N CYS A 82 5.91 -12.74 14.10
CA CYS A 82 6.81 -13.91 13.97
C CYS A 82 6.86 -14.55 12.58
N PHE A 83 5.81 -14.45 11.76
CA PHE A 83 5.69 -15.32 10.57
C PHE A 83 5.36 -14.60 9.25
N GLY A 84 5.36 -13.27 9.23
CA GLY A 84 5.20 -12.46 8.01
C GLY A 84 4.13 -13.00 7.04
N PRO A 85 4.42 -13.13 5.73
CA PRO A 85 3.43 -13.55 4.74
C PRO A 85 2.97 -15.02 4.91
N PHE A 86 3.80 -15.88 5.50
CA PHE A 86 3.50 -17.32 5.66
C PHE A 86 2.33 -17.58 6.60
N SER A 87 2.10 -16.70 7.57
CA SER A 87 0.94 -16.79 8.47
C SER A 87 -0.25 -15.96 8.01
N ALA A 88 -0.02 -14.85 7.29
CA ALA A 88 -1.08 -13.97 6.80
C ALA A 88 -1.98 -14.65 5.75
N ILE A 89 -1.40 -15.47 4.86
CA ILE A 89 -2.18 -16.15 3.81
C ILE A 89 -3.12 -17.21 4.40
N PRO A 90 -2.67 -18.15 5.27
CA PRO A 90 -3.57 -19.08 5.96
C PRO A 90 -4.61 -18.36 6.83
N ALA A 91 -4.23 -17.29 7.54
CA ALA A 91 -5.15 -16.50 8.34
C ALA A 91 -6.29 -15.92 7.50
N LEU A 92 -5.97 -15.34 6.35
CA LEU A 92 -6.94 -14.78 5.41
C LEU A 92 -7.91 -15.85 4.89
N ILE A 93 -7.38 -17.01 4.48
CA ILE A 93 -8.19 -18.13 3.98
C ILE A 93 -9.16 -18.63 5.05
N LEU A 94 -8.66 -18.87 6.28
CA LEU A 94 -9.48 -19.34 7.40
C LEU A 94 -10.55 -18.30 7.79
N GLY A 95 -10.21 -17.01 7.75
CA GLY A 95 -11.15 -15.93 8.01
C GLY A 95 -12.30 -15.90 6.99
N ILE A 96 -12.00 -16.06 5.70
CA ILE A 96 -13.02 -16.12 4.63
C ILE A 96 -13.92 -17.34 4.81
N ILE A 97 -13.35 -18.52 5.07
CA ILE A 97 -14.12 -19.76 5.32
C ILE A 97 -15.02 -19.59 6.54
N ALA A 98 -14.52 -18.98 7.62
CA ALA A 98 -15.29 -18.70 8.81
C ALA A 98 -16.48 -17.78 8.50
N LEU A 99 -16.28 -16.69 7.74
CA LEU A 99 -17.38 -15.80 7.32
C LEU A 99 -18.43 -16.51 6.46
N VAL A 100 -18.02 -17.40 5.56
CA VAL A 100 -18.95 -18.20 4.75
C VAL A 100 -19.79 -19.13 5.64
N LYS A 101 -19.18 -19.78 6.63
CA LYS A 101 -19.91 -20.64 7.58
C LYS A 101 -20.86 -19.84 8.48
N ILE A 102 -20.45 -18.65 8.89
CA ILE A 102 -21.28 -17.73 9.69
C ILE A 102 -22.49 -17.25 8.89
N LYS A 103 -22.31 -16.87 7.61
CA LYS A 103 -23.43 -16.48 6.73
C LYS A 103 -24.46 -17.60 6.52
N LYS A 104 -24.02 -18.86 6.60
CA LYS A 104 -24.90 -20.04 6.49
C LYS A 104 -25.59 -20.41 7.81
N GLY A 105 -25.36 -19.68 8.91
CA GLY A 105 -25.91 -19.99 10.23
C GLY A 105 -25.27 -21.20 10.92
N ILE A 106 -24.15 -21.71 10.39
CA ILE A 106 -23.47 -22.93 10.87
C ILE A 106 -22.49 -22.63 12.01
N ALA A 107 -22.07 -21.37 12.15
CA ALA A 107 -21.02 -20.94 13.06
C ALA A 107 -21.25 -19.51 13.58
N GLY A 108 -20.80 -19.24 14.81
CA GLY A 108 -20.72 -17.89 15.37
C GLY A 108 -19.33 -17.25 15.23
N GLY A 109 -19.19 -16.03 15.77
CA GLY A 109 -17.88 -15.35 15.86
C GLY A 109 -17.55 -14.40 14.70
N LYS A 110 -18.55 -13.69 14.16
CA LYS A 110 -18.39 -12.71 13.07
C LYS A 110 -17.30 -11.67 13.34
N GLY A 111 -17.22 -11.14 14.57
CA GLY A 111 -16.18 -10.20 14.97
C GLY A 111 -14.78 -10.75 14.77
N PHE A 112 -14.50 -11.96 15.28
CA PHE A 112 -13.20 -12.61 15.17
C PHE A 112 -12.78 -12.86 13.72
N ALA A 113 -13.72 -13.33 12.88
CA ALA A 113 -13.44 -13.57 11.46
C ALA A 113 -13.14 -12.27 10.69
N ILE A 114 -13.87 -11.18 10.98
CA ILE A 114 -13.60 -9.86 10.37
C ILE A 114 -12.24 -9.34 10.81
N THR A 115 -11.94 -9.39 12.11
CA THR A 115 -10.65 -8.93 12.65
C THR A 115 -9.50 -9.68 12.00
N GLY A 116 -9.57 -11.02 11.91
CA GLY A 116 -8.54 -11.84 11.28
C GLY A 116 -8.28 -11.46 9.81
N ILE A 117 -9.33 -11.22 9.04
CA ILE A 117 -9.21 -10.79 7.63
C ILE A 117 -8.55 -9.41 7.54
N ILE A 118 -9.03 -8.43 8.32
CA ILE A 118 -8.48 -7.07 8.28
C ILE A 118 -7.00 -7.09 8.64
N THR A 119 -6.62 -7.74 9.74
CA THR A 119 -5.21 -7.83 10.17
C THR A 119 -4.34 -8.49 9.10
N SER A 120 -4.85 -9.53 8.43
CA SER A 120 -4.09 -10.24 7.39
C SER A 120 -3.90 -9.38 6.14
N VAL A 121 -4.96 -8.71 5.67
CA VAL A 121 -4.90 -7.84 4.49
C VAL A 121 -3.99 -6.64 4.75
N THR A 122 -4.13 -5.98 5.89
CA THR A 122 -3.28 -4.83 6.26
C THR A 122 -1.79 -5.22 6.26
N ASN A 123 -1.43 -6.38 6.82
CA ASN A 123 -0.05 -6.84 6.82
C ASN A 123 0.46 -7.15 5.40
N ILE A 124 -0.34 -7.83 4.57
CA ILE A 124 0.03 -8.14 3.18
C ILE A 124 0.26 -6.84 2.38
N SER A 125 -0.63 -5.86 2.52
CA SER A 125 -0.49 -4.56 1.86
C SER A 125 0.78 -3.82 2.28
N LEU A 126 1.09 -3.81 3.59
CA LEU A 126 2.31 -3.19 4.11
C LEU A 126 3.57 -3.85 3.54
N LEU A 127 3.60 -5.19 3.49
CA LEU A 127 4.73 -5.93 2.93
C LEU A 127 4.97 -5.65 1.45
N ILE A 128 3.90 -5.47 0.66
CA ILE A 128 4.01 -5.13 -0.77
C ILE A 128 4.65 -3.75 -0.95
N VAL A 129 4.18 -2.74 -0.20
CA VAL A 129 4.73 -1.37 -0.26
C VAL A 129 6.21 -1.36 0.14
N PHE A 130 6.55 -2.11 1.20
CA PHE A 130 7.92 -2.22 1.68
C PHE A 130 8.82 -2.92 0.67
N ALA A 131 8.37 -4.03 0.06
CA ALA A 131 9.11 -4.76 -0.96
C ALA A 131 9.39 -3.90 -2.21
N ILE A 132 8.41 -3.12 -2.67
CA ILE A 132 8.59 -2.19 -3.80
C ILE A 132 9.62 -1.11 -3.47
N SER A 133 9.62 -0.60 -2.23
CA SER A 133 10.53 0.46 -1.80
C SER A 133 11.97 -0.03 -1.64
N LEU A 134 12.18 -1.26 -1.17
CA LEU A 134 13.51 -1.84 -0.95
C LEU A 134 14.12 -2.45 -2.20
N PHE A 135 13.29 -3.00 -3.09
CA PHE A 135 13.75 -3.76 -4.24
C PHE A 135 13.22 -3.13 -5.53
N PRO A 136 13.81 -2.01 -5.99
CA PRO A 136 13.47 -1.36 -7.26
C PRO A 136 13.77 -2.24 -8.50
N GLU A 137 14.23 -3.48 -8.31
CA GLU A 137 14.59 -4.43 -9.36
C GLU A 137 13.45 -5.38 -9.77
N ILE A 138 12.38 -5.49 -8.98
CA ILE A 138 11.36 -6.56 -9.16
C ILE A 138 10.44 -6.31 -10.38
N GLY A 139 10.44 -5.10 -10.96
CA GLY A 139 9.67 -4.79 -12.17
C GLY A 139 10.57 -4.68 -13.39
N GLY A 140 10.29 -5.47 -14.44
CA GLY A 140 10.81 -5.26 -15.81
C GLY A 140 10.50 -3.88 -16.45
N ALA A 141 9.98 -2.94 -15.66
CA ALA A 141 9.70 -1.55 -15.99
C ALA A 141 10.96 -0.67 -16.19
N ARG A 142 12.18 -1.22 -16.12
CA ARG A 142 13.46 -0.46 -16.22
C ARG A 142 13.72 0.25 -17.56
N LYS A 143 12.89 0.07 -18.59
CA LYS A 143 13.06 0.80 -19.87
C LYS A 143 12.61 2.27 -19.80
N TYR A 144 11.64 2.59 -18.94
CA TYR A 144 11.14 3.96 -18.74
C TYR A 144 12.02 4.81 -17.79
N PRO A 145 12.45 4.34 -16.59
CA PRO A 145 13.25 5.16 -15.68
C PRO A 145 14.66 5.44 -16.20
N ARG A 146 15.26 4.56 -17.01
CA ARG A 146 16.58 4.82 -17.61
C ARG A 146 16.55 5.96 -18.65
N ARG A 147 15.45 6.13 -19.39
CA ARG A 147 15.26 7.28 -20.29
C ARG A 147 15.14 8.57 -19.50
N ILE A 148 14.43 8.53 -18.35
CA ILE A 148 14.34 9.64 -17.41
C ILE A 148 15.72 9.98 -16.85
N SER A 149 16.56 8.98 -16.54
CA SER A 149 17.94 9.22 -16.09
C SER A 149 18.79 9.91 -17.14
N CYS A 150 18.77 9.48 -18.42
CA CYS A 150 19.57 10.16 -19.46
C CYS A 150 19.04 11.59 -19.71
N ALA A 151 17.72 11.83 -19.65
CA ALA A 151 17.15 13.18 -19.67
C ALA A 151 17.59 14.04 -18.46
N SER A 152 17.67 13.46 -17.27
CA SER A 152 18.18 14.13 -16.06
C SER A 152 19.67 14.46 -16.19
N ASN A 153 20.47 13.56 -16.77
CA ASN A 153 21.88 13.80 -17.03
C ASN A 153 22.08 14.97 -18.01
N LEU A 154 21.31 15.01 -19.11
CA LEU A 154 21.29 16.16 -20.02
C LEU A 154 20.95 17.47 -19.30
N LYS A 155 20.01 17.43 -18.35
CA LYS A 155 19.67 18.63 -17.55
C LYS A 155 20.80 19.07 -16.63
N SER A 156 21.49 18.15 -15.98
CA SER A 156 22.70 18.46 -15.19
C SER A 156 23.79 19.10 -16.05
N ILE A 157 24.02 18.57 -17.26
CA ILE A 157 24.98 19.15 -18.22
C ILE A 157 24.51 20.54 -18.68
N SER A 158 23.20 20.75 -18.89
CA SER A 158 22.64 22.07 -19.23
C SER A 158 22.95 23.13 -18.18
N ILE A 159 22.84 22.78 -16.90
CA ILE A 159 23.15 23.69 -15.79
C ILE A 159 24.64 24.05 -15.81
N ALA A 160 25.52 23.05 -16.01
CA ALA A 160 26.96 23.27 -16.11
C ALA A 160 27.35 24.12 -17.33
N LEU A 161 26.72 23.90 -18.48
CA LEU A 161 26.89 24.71 -19.69
C LEU A 161 26.50 26.17 -19.45
N ARG A 162 25.40 26.42 -18.74
CA ARG A 162 24.97 27.77 -18.38
C ARG A 162 25.92 28.42 -17.39
N GLN A 163 26.40 27.69 -16.40
CA GLN A 163 27.40 28.20 -15.46
C GLN A 163 28.69 28.58 -16.19
N TYR A 164 29.14 27.76 -17.15
CA TYR A 164 30.25 28.11 -18.03
C TYR A 164 29.93 29.38 -18.85
N ALA A 165 28.76 29.47 -19.47
CA ALA A 165 28.39 30.65 -20.26
C ALA A 165 28.39 31.95 -19.43
N LEU A 166 27.95 31.89 -18.16
CA LEU A 166 28.01 33.04 -17.25
C LEU A 166 29.45 33.54 -17.01
N ASP A 167 30.41 32.63 -16.94
CA ASP A 167 31.82 32.96 -16.72
C ASP A 167 32.56 33.36 -18.01
N TYR A 168 31.98 33.05 -19.17
CA TYR A 168 32.59 33.22 -20.50
C TYR A 168 31.71 34.07 -21.42
N ASP A 169 31.18 35.20 -20.94
CA ASP A 169 30.45 36.22 -21.74
C ASP A 169 29.30 35.67 -22.62
N GLY A 170 28.64 34.61 -22.16
CA GLY A 170 27.53 33.95 -22.85
C GLY A 170 27.95 32.96 -23.93
N TYR A 171 29.24 32.62 -24.03
CA TYR A 171 29.76 31.59 -24.95
C TYR A 171 29.71 30.21 -24.32
N PHE A 172 29.23 29.21 -25.06
CA PHE A 172 29.34 27.81 -24.67
C PHE A 172 30.70 27.22 -25.10
N PRO A 173 31.14 26.07 -24.53
CA PRO A 173 32.37 25.42 -24.93
C PRO A 173 32.48 25.24 -26.46
N PRO A 174 33.60 25.61 -27.10
CA PRO A 174 33.66 25.79 -28.54
C PRO A 174 33.83 24.50 -29.34
N TYR A 175 34.29 23.42 -28.72
CA TYR A 175 34.59 22.15 -29.42
C TYR A 175 33.41 21.19 -29.35
N ASP A 176 33.23 20.39 -30.38
CA ASP A 176 32.18 19.36 -30.42
C ASP A 176 32.52 18.17 -29.49
N ASP A 177 31.48 17.41 -29.16
CA ASP A 177 31.52 16.13 -28.45
C ASP A 177 32.33 16.15 -27.13
N ALA A 178 33.12 15.10 -26.85
CA ALA A 178 33.82 14.94 -25.58
C ALA A 178 34.84 16.06 -25.33
N ALA A 179 35.41 16.66 -26.38
CA ALA A 179 36.35 17.76 -26.24
C ALA A 179 35.70 19.02 -25.65
N GLY A 180 34.46 19.32 -26.04
CA GLY A 180 33.69 20.42 -25.45
C GLY A 180 33.26 20.12 -24.01
N LEU A 181 32.77 18.91 -23.76
CA LEU A 181 32.33 18.48 -22.43
C LEU A 181 33.49 18.35 -21.43
N GLU A 182 34.69 18.00 -21.90
CA GLU A 182 35.90 17.97 -21.09
C GLU A 182 36.24 19.34 -20.51
N ILE A 183 35.88 20.45 -21.18
CA ILE A 183 36.07 21.80 -20.64
C ILE A 183 35.24 21.99 -19.37
N LEU A 184 33.99 21.49 -19.36
CA LEU A 184 33.12 21.57 -18.18
C LEU A 184 33.68 20.77 -17.01
N ARG A 185 34.16 19.55 -17.28
CA ARG A 185 34.76 18.69 -16.27
C ARG A 185 36.07 19.25 -15.74
N LYS A 186 36.96 19.67 -16.64
CA LYS A 186 38.31 20.19 -16.31
C LYS A 186 38.24 21.46 -15.47
N ASN A 187 37.25 22.32 -15.71
CA ASN A 187 37.04 23.55 -14.95
C ASN A 187 36.06 23.37 -13.78
N SER A 188 35.75 22.13 -13.39
CA SER A 188 34.92 21.80 -12.23
C SER A 188 33.48 22.34 -12.25
N TYR A 189 32.93 22.65 -13.44
CA TYR A 189 31.51 22.92 -13.60
C TYR A 189 30.67 21.64 -13.45
N LEU A 190 31.24 20.49 -13.84
CA LEU A 190 30.61 19.18 -13.72
C LEU A 190 31.67 18.07 -13.69
N ASP A 191 32.12 17.70 -12.49
CA ASP A 191 33.22 16.77 -12.25
C ASP A 191 32.80 15.29 -12.18
N ASP A 192 31.52 15.00 -11.91
CA ASP A 192 31.01 13.63 -11.87
C ASP A 192 30.95 12.99 -13.27
N TYR A 193 31.90 12.10 -13.54
CA TYR A 193 31.99 11.32 -14.77
C TYR A 193 30.71 10.52 -15.10
N LYS A 194 29.92 10.11 -14.09
CA LYS A 194 28.69 9.33 -14.32
C LYS A 194 27.62 10.12 -15.07
N ILE A 195 27.65 11.44 -14.99
CA ILE A 195 26.65 12.29 -15.64
C ILE A 195 26.86 12.30 -17.16
N TYR A 196 28.09 12.11 -17.65
CA TYR A 196 28.41 12.06 -19.07
C TYR A 196 28.10 10.70 -19.74
N THR A 197 27.68 9.70 -18.97
CA THR A 197 27.29 8.39 -19.49
C THR A 197 25.77 8.20 -19.41
N CYS A 198 25.22 7.34 -20.27
CA CYS A 198 23.81 6.96 -20.21
C CYS A 198 23.69 5.61 -19.49
N PRO A 199 22.86 5.48 -18.42
CA PRO A 199 22.73 4.22 -17.65
C PRO A 199 22.17 3.02 -18.43
N SER A 200 21.92 3.17 -19.74
CA SER A 200 21.48 2.08 -20.63
C SER A 200 22.62 1.44 -21.41
N THR A 201 23.83 1.99 -21.34
CA THR A 201 25.01 1.47 -22.03
C THR A 201 26.08 1.00 -21.04
N ASP A 202 26.93 0.08 -21.48
CA ASP A 202 28.12 -0.35 -20.74
C ASP A 202 29.31 0.61 -20.98
N THR A 203 29.02 1.90 -21.14
CA THR A 203 30.04 2.93 -21.39
C THR A 203 30.99 3.00 -20.19
N LYS A 204 32.27 2.78 -20.44
CA LYS A 204 33.29 2.76 -19.37
C LYS A 204 33.51 4.17 -18.84
N ILE A 205 33.40 4.28 -17.52
CA ILE A 205 33.70 5.52 -16.80
C ILE A 205 35.23 5.65 -16.68
N PRO A 206 35.83 6.80 -17.03
CA PRO A 206 37.26 7.03 -16.86
C PRO A 206 37.70 6.91 -15.40
N LEU A 207 38.97 6.63 -15.18
CA LEU A 207 39.55 6.75 -13.84
C LEU A 207 39.59 8.22 -13.42
N SER A 208 39.48 8.48 -12.12
CA SER A 208 39.54 9.84 -11.58
C SER A 208 40.78 10.58 -12.06
N GLY A 209 40.58 11.80 -12.58
CA GLY A 209 41.64 12.65 -13.12
C GLY A 209 41.98 12.41 -14.60
N GLN A 210 41.44 11.37 -15.23
CA GLN A 210 41.59 11.18 -16.68
C GLN A 210 40.63 12.09 -17.47
N PRO A 211 41.04 12.59 -18.65
CA PRO A 211 40.16 13.40 -19.49
C PRO A 211 39.01 12.57 -20.05
N LEU A 212 37.87 13.21 -20.31
CA LEU A 212 36.80 12.62 -21.10
C LEU A 212 37.30 12.36 -22.52
N ARG A 213 36.95 11.19 -23.06
CA ARG A 213 37.17 10.80 -24.45
C ARG A 213 35.85 10.32 -25.05
N GLU A 214 35.80 10.21 -26.37
CA GLU A 214 34.58 9.81 -27.09
C GLU A 214 33.99 8.48 -26.64
N GLU A 215 34.85 7.52 -26.28
CA GLU A 215 34.47 6.20 -25.77
C GLU A 215 33.85 6.24 -24.36
N ASN A 216 34.00 7.36 -23.64
CA ASN A 216 33.56 7.55 -22.27
C ASN A 216 32.34 8.47 -22.14
N VAL A 217 31.82 8.96 -23.27
CA VAL A 217 30.72 9.93 -23.31
C VAL A 217 29.60 9.34 -24.15
N SER A 218 28.40 9.29 -23.56
CA SER A 218 27.20 8.74 -24.21
C SER A 218 26.34 9.80 -24.91
N TYR A 219 26.77 11.05 -24.94
CA TYR A 219 26.02 12.17 -25.54
C TYR A 219 26.85 12.85 -26.63
N HIS A 220 26.18 13.29 -27.70
CA HIS A 220 26.77 14.21 -28.67
C HIS A 220 26.60 15.64 -28.19
N TYR A 221 27.67 16.41 -28.17
CA TYR A 221 27.67 17.83 -27.84
C TYR A 221 27.99 18.64 -29.08
N LYS A 222 27.26 19.74 -29.29
CA LYS A 222 27.54 20.69 -30.36
C LYS A 222 28.08 21.99 -29.78
N GLY A 223 29.34 22.27 -30.10
CA GLY A 223 30.05 23.46 -29.64
C GLY A 223 29.85 24.67 -30.55
N GLY A 224 30.38 25.81 -30.10
CA GLY A 224 30.40 27.06 -30.87
C GLY A 224 29.11 27.87 -30.81
N TYR A 225 28.22 27.55 -29.89
CA TYR A 225 26.99 28.31 -29.63
C TYR A 225 27.20 29.38 -28.57
N THR A 226 26.26 30.30 -28.52
CA THR A 226 26.13 31.36 -27.52
C THR A 226 24.71 31.42 -26.98
N GLU A 227 24.50 32.08 -25.84
CA GLU A 227 23.14 32.31 -25.29
C GLU A 227 22.24 33.15 -26.22
N LYS A 228 22.82 33.81 -27.23
CA LYS A 228 22.09 34.63 -28.22
C LYS A 228 21.64 33.84 -29.44
N ASP A 229 22.17 32.63 -29.65
CA ASP A 229 21.71 31.77 -30.74
C ASP A 229 20.27 31.29 -30.45
N SER A 230 19.59 30.81 -31.50
CA SER A 230 18.17 30.47 -31.42
C SER A 230 17.89 29.37 -30.41
N SER A 231 16.87 29.56 -29.55
CA SER A 231 16.52 28.65 -28.45
C SER A 231 16.14 27.24 -28.91
N ASP A 232 15.72 27.08 -30.16
CA ASP A 232 15.30 25.81 -30.78
C ASP A 232 16.48 24.97 -31.34
N LEU A 233 17.71 25.46 -31.24
CA LEU A 233 18.89 24.68 -31.60
C LEU A 233 19.21 23.64 -30.53
N ALA A 234 19.51 22.43 -30.98
CA ALA A 234 19.94 21.32 -30.14
C ALA A 234 21.43 21.47 -29.82
N ILE A 235 21.77 21.51 -28.53
CA ILE A 235 23.16 21.64 -28.05
C ILE A 235 23.73 20.29 -27.57
N LEU A 236 22.89 19.35 -27.13
CA LEU A 236 23.33 18.05 -26.63
C LEU A 236 22.24 16.98 -26.89
N TRP A 237 22.60 15.76 -27.28
CA TRP A 237 21.62 14.67 -27.49
C TRP A 237 22.22 13.27 -27.30
N ASP A 238 21.37 12.25 -27.18
CA ASP A 238 21.80 10.85 -27.02
C ASP A 238 22.63 10.32 -28.23
N LYS A 239 23.71 9.58 -27.96
CA LYS A 239 24.43 8.83 -29.01
C LYS A 239 23.63 7.61 -29.49
N ASP A 240 23.98 7.15 -30.69
CA ASP A 240 23.42 5.89 -31.22
C ASP A 240 23.73 4.72 -30.29
N GLY A 241 22.76 3.82 -30.14
CA GLY A 241 22.90 2.65 -29.28
C GLY A 241 22.51 2.87 -27.81
N ASN A 242 22.38 4.12 -27.33
CA ASN A 242 21.86 4.38 -25.98
C ASN A 242 20.45 3.81 -25.78
N HIS A 243 19.60 4.03 -26.78
CA HIS A 243 18.20 3.66 -26.75
C HIS A 243 17.72 3.18 -28.12
N THR A 244 16.91 2.12 -28.16
CA THR A 244 16.29 1.64 -29.40
C THR A 244 15.05 2.49 -29.74
N LYS A 245 15.04 3.09 -30.93
CA LYS A 245 13.91 3.91 -31.46
C LYS A 245 13.47 5.03 -30.50
N TYR A 246 14.43 5.66 -29.83
CA TYR A 246 14.18 6.76 -28.90
C TYR A 246 15.48 7.55 -28.70
N GLY A 247 15.38 8.84 -28.40
CA GLY A 247 16.51 9.63 -27.92
C GLY A 247 16.03 10.92 -27.25
N ASN A 248 16.83 11.44 -26.33
CA ASN A 248 16.64 12.72 -25.69
C ASN A 248 17.49 13.79 -26.37
N ILE A 249 16.94 15.00 -26.48
CA ILE A 249 17.58 16.18 -27.04
C ILE A 249 17.47 17.31 -26.01
N LEU A 250 18.59 17.97 -25.73
CA LEU A 250 18.68 19.21 -24.97
C LEU A 250 18.80 20.38 -25.95
N PHE A 251 17.97 21.39 -25.73
CA PHE A 251 17.94 22.62 -26.50
C PHE A 251 18.66 23.76 -25.78
N LEU A 252 19.02 24.81 -26.52
CA LEU A 252 19.79 25.96 -26.01
C LEU A 252 19.10 26.70 -24.85
N ASP A 253 17.77 26.78 -24.85
CA ASP A 253 16.99 27.32 -23.73
C ASP A 253 16.98 26.42 -22.47
N GLY A 254 17.67 25.27 -22.53
CA GLY A 254 17.84 24.34 -21.43
C GLY A 254 16.69 23.36 -21.22
N HIS A 255 15.67 23.31 -22.08
CA HIS A 255 14.66 22.25 -22.00
C HIS A 255 15.17 20.94 -22.64
N VAL A 256 14.73 19.80 -22.09
CA VAL A 256 15.06 18.47 -22.60
C VAL A 256 13.77 17.82 -23.09
N MET A 257 13.80 17.29 -24.32
CA MET A 257 12.67 16.58 -24.90
C MET A 257 13.07 15.19 -25.38
N GLY A 258 12.24 14.21 -25.05
CA GLY A 258 12.37 12.83 -25.53
C GLY A 258 11.55 12.59 -26.78
N TYR A 259 12.17 12.05 -27.83
CA TYR A 259 11.51 11.74 -29.09
C TYR A 259 11.48 10.22 -29.30
N SER A 260 10.31 9.70 -29.64
CA SER A 260 10.13 8.27 -29.98
C SER A 260 10.18 8.05 -31.49
N GLY A 261 10.64 6.88 -31.90
CA GLY A 261 10.77 6.47 -33.31
C GLY A 261 12.22 6.23 -33.73
N ALA A 262 12.41 5.51 -34.84
CA ALA A 262 13.75 5.32 -35.42
C ALA A 262 14.34 6.65 -35.91
N ASP A 263 13.50 7.53 -36.44
CA ASP A 263 13.89 8.82 -37.01
C ASP A 263 13.93 9.96 -35.98
N TRP A 264 14.09 9.65 -34.69
CA TRP A 264 14.02 10.65 -33.62
C TRP A 264 15.03 11.79 -33.81
N LYS A 265 16.15 11.53 -34.47
CA LYS A 265 17.20 12.50 -34.81
C LYS A 265 16.77 13.60 -35.78
N LYS A 266 15.66 13.43 -36.53
CA LYS A 266 15.14 14.48 -37.42
C LYS A 266 14.73 15.76 -36.70
N ASN A 267 14.56 15.69 -35.38
CA ASN A 267 14.21 16.82 -34.53
C ASN A 267 15.46 17.61 -34.07
N ILE A 268 16.67 17.15 -34.39
CA ILE A 268 17.91 17.86 -34.10
C ILE A 268 18.09 18.95 -35.14
N ARG A 269 18.09 20.21 -34.71
CA ARG A 269 18.46 21.37 -35.52
C ARG A 269 19.76 21.95 -34.96
N SER A 270 20.77 22.06 -35.81
CA SER A 270 22.07 22.64 -35.45
C SER A 270 22.51 23.63 -36.52
N LYS A 271 23.33 24.61 -36.11
CA LYS A 271 23.96 25.63 -36.96
C LYS A 271 24.99 25.03 -37.92
#